data_AF-B9VTS1-F1
#
_entry.id   AF-B9VTS1-F1
#
_cell.length_a   1.000
_cell.length_b   1.000
_cell.length_c   1.000
_cell.angle_alpha   90.00
_cell.angle_beta   90.00
_cell.angle_gamma   90.00
#
_symmetry.space_group_name_H-M   'P 1'
#
loop_
_entity.id
_entity.type
_entity.pdbx_description
1 polymer ?
#
loop_
_entity_poly.entity_id
_entity_poly.type
_entity_poly.pdbx_seq_one_letter_code
_entity_poly.pdbx_strand_id
1 'polypeptide(L)'
;MDGTERSVLLGSPDVKLPNSVAIDWSRDRVCFADAGLQVIKCIDLHSRQIETIAENCRYPFGLAINGDKLYWSDWRTLKIEIIDTITQARGQIDIPRSTIRLYGVANAPSECPGAANVCSQRNGNCNAGQLCLPNGSGGRSCLNGDANYLP
;
A
#
# COMPACT_ATOMS: atom_id res chain seq x y z
N MET A 1 -14.96 -2.56 -0.64
CA MET A 1 -14.56 -1.42 -1.51
C MET A 1 -15.70 -0.42 -1.72
N ASP A 2 -16.90 -0.68 -1.22
CA ASP A 2 -18.06 0.20 -1.24
C ASP A 2 -18.12 1.20 -0.06
N GLY A 3 -17.15 1.14 0.85
CA GLY A 3 -16.97 2.10 1.94
C GLY A 3 -17.90 1.90 3.14
N THR A 4 -18.78 0.90 3.12
CA THR A 4 -19.79 0.64 4.17
C THR A 4 -19.17 0.13 5.47
N GLU A 5 -18.11 -0.67 5.39
CA GLU A 5 -17.43 -1.29 6.55
C GLU A 5 -16.15 -0.54 6.96
N ARG A 6 -16.22 0.79 7.04
CA ARG A 6 -15.06 1.60 7.46
C ARG A 6 -14.66 1.29 8.90
N SER A 7 -13.41 0.92 9.11
CA SER A 7 -12.82 0.69 10.44
C SER A 7 -11.41 1.27 10.56
N VAL A 8 -10.95 1.46 11.80
CA VAL A 8 -9.57 1.88 12.10
C VAL A 8 -8.73 0.62 12.33
N LEU A 9 -7.71 0.42 11.50
CA LEU A 9 -6.77 -0.70 11.62
C LEU A 9 -5.72 -0.45 12.71
N LEU A 10 -5.18 0.77 12.75
CA LEU A 10 -4.13 1.17 13.68
C LEU A 10 -4.22 2.68 13.95
N GLY A 11 -3.80 3.12 15.14
CA GLY A 11 -3.83 4.52 15.56
C GLY A 11 -2.61 4.90 16.41
N SER A 12 -2.68 6.05 17.06
CA SER A 12 -1.65 6.48 18.03
C SER A 12 -1.56 5.50 19.21
N PRO A 13 -0.36 5.17 19.72
CA PRO A 13 0.95 5.76 19.39
C PRO A 13 1.70 5.06 18.25
N ASP A 14 1.17 3.98 17.69
CA ASP A 14 1.87 3.16 16.69
C ASP A 14 2.01 3.80 15.31
N VAL A 15 1.23 4.85 15.06
CA VAL A 15 1.20 5.66 13.85
C VAL A 15 1.29 7.14 14.23
N LYS A 16 2.15 7.90 13.54
CA LYS A 16 2.37 9.34 13.76
C LYS A 16 2.27 10.15 12.48
N LEU A 17 3.00 9.77 11.42
CA LEU A 17 2.94 10.42 10.11
C LEU A 17 3.08 9.35 9.00
N PRO A 18 2.02 8.57 8.73
CA PRO A 18 2.04 7.52 7.72
C PRO A 18 1.96 8.12 6.32
N ASN A 19 3.07 8.17 5.59
CA ASN A 19 3.14 8.77 4.26
C ASN A 19 2.64 7.83 3.16
N SER A 20 2.86 6.52 3.31
CA SER A 20 2.47 5.52 2.30
C SER A 20 2.12 4.19 2.93
N VAL A 21 1.32 3.42 2.20
CA VAL A 21 0.88 2.07 2.52
C VAL A 21 1.06 1.17 1.30
N ALA A 22 1.40 -0.09 1.52
CA ALA A 22 1.48 -1.14 0.51
C ALA A 22 0.92 -2.45 1.06
N ILE A 23 0.31 -3.26 0.19
CA ILE A 23 -0.26 -4.56 0.55
C ILE A 23 0.72 -5.65 0.14
N ASP A 24 1.08 -6.53 1.07
CA ASP A 24 1.79 -7.78 0.77
C ASP A 24 0.76 -8.91 0.72
N TRP A 25 0.29 -9.19 -0.48
CA TRP A 25 -0.71 -10.22 -0.76
C TRP A 25 -0.24 -11.63 -0.40
N SER A 26 1.08 -11.88 -0.40
CA SER A 26 1.60 -13.23 -0.13
C SER A 26 1.57 -13.61 1.35
N ARG A 27 1.47 -12.60 2.23
CA ARG A 27 1.57 -12.74 3.69
C ARG A 27 0.38 -12.11 4.42
N ASP A 28 -0.67 -11.72 3.70
CA ASP A 28 -1.86 -11.06 4.25
C ASP A 28 -1.55 -9.94 5.24
N ARG A 29 -0.58 -9.09 4.88
CA ARG A 29 -0.15 -7.97 5.72
C ARG A 29 -0.18 -6.65 4.96
N VAL A 30 -0.38 -5.58 5.72
CA VAL A 30 -0.30 -4.21 5.24
C VAL A 30 0.96 -3.58 5.79
N CYS A 31 1.83 -3.11 4.92
CA CYS A 31 3.05 -2.41 5.30
C CYS A 31 2.89 -0.91 5.09
N PHE A 32 3.48 -0.12 5.97
CA PHE A 32 3.38 1.34 5.93
C PHE A 32 4.70 2.01 6.29
N ALA A 33 4.92 3.15 5.65
CA ALA A 33 6.05 4.04 5.87
C ALA A 33 5.63 5.19 6.78
N ASP A 34 6.20 5.28 7.99
CA ASP A 34 5.90 6.35 8.94
C ASP A 34 7.12 7.26 9.11
N ALA A 35 7.01 8.51 8.63
CA ALA A 35 8.09 9.49 8.73
C ALA A 35 8.18 10.17 10.10
N GLY A 36 7.11 10.12 10.90
CA GLY A 36 7.08 10.68 12.23
C GLY A 36 7.79 9.76 13.24
N LEU A 37 7.68 8.45 13.02
CA LEU A 37 8.35 7.39 13.77
C LEU A 37 9.68 6.95 13.13
N GLN A 38 9.96 7.33 11.88
CA GLN A 38 11.16 6.98 11.12
C GLN A 38 11.33 5.46 10.91
N VAL A 39 10.23 4.78 10.58
CA VAL A 39 10.17 3.32 10.44
C VAL A 39 9.36 2.88 9.22
N ILE A 40 9.67 1.67 8.74
CA ILE A 40 8.75 0.86 7.94
C ILE A 40 8.22 -0.25 8.85
N LYS A 41 6.90 -0.36 8.97
CA LYS A 41 6.22 -1.40 9.77
C LYS A 41 5.27 -2.20 8.88
N CYS A 42 4.97 -3.43 9.26
CA CYS A 42 3.86 -4.20 8.70
C CYS A 42 2.91 -4.64 9.81
N ILE A 43 1.62 -4.69 9.50
CA ILE A 43 0.58 -5.25 10.35
C ILE A 43 -0.07 -6.43 9.64
N ASP A 44 -0.13 -7.56 10.33
CA ASP A 44 -0.85 -8.74 9.88
C ASP A 44 -2.36 -8.47 9.96
N LEU A 45 -3.09 -8.76 8.87
CA LEU A 45 -4.51 -8.40 8.75
C LEU A 45 -5.42 -9.23 9.66
N HIS A 46 -4.99 -10.42 10.05
CA HIS A 46 -5.75 -11.37 10.86
C HIS A 46 -5.47 -11.20 12.35
N SER A 47 -4.21 -11.42 12.75
CA SER A 47 -3.73 -11.38 14.12
C SER A 47 -3.56 -9.96 14.66
N ARG A 48 -3.52 -8.94 13.78
CA ARG A 48 -3.23 -7.53 14.11
C ARG A 48 -1.86 -7.32 14.76
N GLN A 49 -0.96 -8.30 14.67
CA GLN A 49 0.41 -8.15 15.13
C GLN A 49 1.17 -7.17 14.25
N ILE A 50 1.94 -6.30 14.89
CA ILE A 50 2.75 -5.27 14.23
C ILE A 50 4.21 -5.70 14.30
N GLU A 51 4.87 -5.66 13.16
CA GLU A 51 6.29 -5.95 13.01
C GLU A 51 7.00 -4.70 12.48
N THR A 52 8.10 -4.31 13.13
CA THR A 52 9.00 -3.28 12.58
C THR A 52 9.95 -3.93 11.59
N ILE A 53 9.83 -3.59 10.31
CA ILE A 53 10.66 -4.15 9.25
C ILE A 53 11.97 -3.38 9.12
N ALA A 54 11.90 -2.04 9.18
CA ALA A 54 13.08 -1.19 9.06
C ALA A 54 12.99 -0.01 10.02
N GLU A 55 14.09 0.23 10.75
CA GLU A 55 14.30 1.42 11.57
C GLU A 55 15.22 2.43 10.88
N ASN A 56 15.41 3.60 11.50
CA ASN A 56 16.31 4.64 11.02
C ASN A 56 16.00 5.13 9.60
N CYS A 57 14.74 5.10 9.19
CA CYS A 57 14.29 5.62 7.91
C CYS A 57 14.09 7.13 8.05
N ARG A 58 15.01 7.94 7.48
CA ARG A 58 15.11 9.39 7.78
C ARG A 58 13.83 10.17 7.49
N TYR A 59 13.23 9.93 6.33
CA TYR A 59 11.95 10.49 5.93
C TYR A 59 11.33 9.64 4.79
N PRO A 60 10.85 8.43 5.11
CA PRO A 60 10.27 7.54 4.11
C PRO A 60 8.97 8.14 3.57
N PHE A 61 8.79 8.11 2.25
CA PHE A 61 7.63 8.67 1.57
C PHE A 61 6.83 7.60 0.85
N GLY A 62 7.25 7.17 -0.33
CA GLY A 62 6.61 6.10 -1.08
C GLY A 62 7.10 4.73 -0.61
N LEU A 63 6.24 3.70 -0.70
CA LEU A 63 6.57 2.33 -0.32
C LEU A 63 6.07 1.33 -1.39
N ALA A 64 6.92 0.38 -1.77
CA ALA A 64 6.57 -0.73 -2.66
C ALA A 64 7.17 -2.05 -2.15
N ILE A 65 6.54 -3.14 -2.56
CA ILE A 65 6.91 -4.50 -2.18
C ILE A 65 7.16 -5.32 -3.45
N ASN A 66 8.26 -6.06 -3.48
CA ASN A 66 8.53 -7.05 -4.51
C ASN A 66 9.15 -8.30 -3.88
N GLY A 67 8.34 -9.37 -3.78
CA GLY A 67 8.72 -10.60 -3.07
C GLY A 67 9.10 -10.30 -1.63
N ASP A 68 10.34 -10.62 -1.27
CA ASP A 68 10.89 -10.46 0.08
C ASP A 68 11.56 -9.10 0.31
N LYS A 69 11.43 -8.17 -0.63
CA LYS A 69 12.09 -6.86 -0.56
C LYS A 69 11.07 -5.74 -0.45
N LEU A 70 11.31 -4.84 0.49
CA LEU A 70 10.61 -3.57 0.61
C LEU A 70 11.51 -2.47 0.07
N TYR A 71 10.89 -1.56 -0.69
CA TYR A 71 11.52 -0.43 -1.34
C TYR A 71 10.82 0.84 -0.88
N TRP A 72 11.57 1.83 -0.41
CA TRP A 72 10.98 3.13 -0.10
C TRP A 72 11.81 4.27 -0.67
N SER A 73 11.13 5.31 -1.10
CA SER A 73 11.76 6.59 -1.42
C SER A 73 11.97 7.39 -0.13
N ASP A 74 13.12 8.03 0.01
CA ASP A 74 13.42 8.84 1.20
C ASP A 74 13.79 10.28 0.79
N TRP A 75 13.08 11.25 1.37
CA TRP A 75 13.25 12.68 1.04
C TRP A 75 14.53 13.30 1.58
N ARG A 76 15.22 12.64 2.51
CA ARG A 76 16.45 13.14 3.13
C ARG A 76 17.67 12.48 2.52
N THR A 77 17.64 11.17 2.28
CA THR A 77 18.75 10.49 1.61
C THR A 77 18.70 10.68 0.10
N LEU A 78 17.53 11.05 -0.45
CA LEU A 78 17.26 11.27 -1.88
C LEU A 78 17.49 10.02 -2.72
N LYS A 79 17.30 8.85 -2.11
CA LYS A 79 17.50 7.53 -2.73
C LYS A 79 16.23 6.69 -2.61
N ILE A 80 16.21 5.60 -3.37
CA ILE A 80 15.33 4.49 -3.06
C ILE A 80 16.14 3.53 -2.21
N GLU A 81 15.71 3.32 -0.97
CA GLU A 81 16.33 2.37 -0.06
C GLU A 81 15.60 1.03 -0.12
N ILE A 82 16.34 -0.03 0.20
CA ILE A 82 15.89 -1.41 0.08
C ILE A 82 16.18 -2.12 1.40
N ILE A 83 15.24 -2.97 1.82
CA ILE A 83 15.51 -4.01 2.82
C ILE A 83 14.95 -5.35 2.34
N ASP A 84 15.77 -6.38 2.48
CA ASP A 84 15.37 -7.77 2.31
C ASP A 84 14.84 -8.30 3.64
N THR A 85 13.57 -8.68 3.73
CA THR A 85 12.92 -9.04 5.00
C THR A 85 13.42 -10.34 5.60
N ILE A 86 14.05 -11.20 4.79
CA ILE A 86 14.52 -12.52 5.23
C ILE A 86 15.96 -12.40 5.76
N THR A 87 16.83 -11.75 4.99
CA THR A 87 18.25 -11.59 5.35
C THR A 87 18.54 -10.34 6.17
N GLN A 88 17.57 -9.41 6.26
CA GLN A 88 17.73 -8.07 6.84
C GLN A 88 18.82 -7.23 6.16
N ALA A 89 19.25 -7.65 4.96
CA ALA A 89 20.25 -6.92 4.18
C ALA A 89 19.66 -5.60 3.67
N ARG A 90 20.38 -4.51 3.89
CA ARG A 90 20.03 -3.19 3.37
C ARG A 90 20.77 -2.90 2.07
N GLY A 91 20.09 -2.17 1.20
CA GLY A 91 20.63 -1.69 -0.06
C GLY A 91 20.04 -0.35 -0.45
N GLN A 92 20.50 0.19 -1.58
CA GLN A 92 20.00 1.43 -2.13
C GLN A 92 20.11 1.40 -3.66
N ILE A 93 19.20 2.09 -4.31
CA ILE A 93 19.29 2.44 -5.72
C ILE A 93 19.61 3.93 -5.77
N ASP A 94 20.83 4.24 -6.19
CA ASP A 94 21.23 5.61 -6.42
C ASP A 94 20.54 6.10 -7.71
N ILE A 95 19.81 7.21 -7.62
CA ILE A 95 19.17 7.83 -8.78
C ILE A 95 20.10 8.95 -9.29
N PRO A 96 20.70 8.79 -10.48
CA PRO A 96 21.59 9.82 -11.03
C PRO A 96 20.84 11.15 -11.17
N ARG A 97 21.38 12.22 -10.57
CA ARG A 97 20.81 13.59 -10.47
C ARG A 97 19.72 13.83 -9.42
N SER A 98 19.75 13.16 -8.27
CA SER A 98 18.79 13.43 -7.17
C SER A 98 19.02 14.81 -6.50
N THR A 99 18.59 15.88 -7.16
CA THR A 99 18.36 17.19 -6.50
C THR A 99 16.88 17.36 -6.12
N ILE A 100 16.04 16.39 -6.46
CA ILE A 100 14.58 16.46 -6.32
C ILE A 100 14.14 15.38 -5.34
N ARG A 101 13.17 15.72 -4.48
CA ARG A 101 12.52 14.78 -3.56
C ARG A 101 11.79 13.68 -4.35
N LEU A 102 11.98 12.43 -3.93
CA LEU A 102 11.36 11.27 -4.55
C LEU A 102 9.98 11.01 -3.91
N TYR A 103 8.92 10.87 -4.70
CA TYR A 103 7.56 10.68 -4.21
C TYR A 103 7.15 9.19 -4.23
N GLY A 104 6.13 8.82 -5.00
CA GLY A 104 5.66 7.44 -5.07
C GLY A 104 6.70 6.49 -5.67
N VAL A 105 6.75 5.28 -5.15
CA VAL A 105 7.43 4.14 -5.76
C VAL A 105 6.40 3.03 -5.93
N ALA A 106 6.42 2.34 -7.06
CA ALA A 106 5.49 1.25 -7.36
C ALA A 106 6.27 0.10 -8.01
N ASN A 107 5.91 -1.12 -7.63
CA ASN A 107 6.37 -2.31 -8.31
C ASN A 107 5.44 -2.59 -9.50
N ALA A 108 6.02 -2.69 -10.70
CA ALA A 108 5.31 -3.06 -11.91
C ALA A 108 5.78 -4.45 -12.35
N PRO A 109 5.05 -5.52 -12.01
CA PRO A 109 5.41 -6.87 -12.45
C PRO A 109 5.32 -6.97 -13.98
N SER A 110 6.20 -7.77 -14.58
CA SER A 110 6.24 -7.96 -16.04
C SER A 110 4.98 -8.61 -16.60
N GLU A 111 4.25 -9.34 -15.75
CA GLU A 111 2.99 -9.99 -16.08
C GLU A 111 1.89 -9.53 -15.12
N CYS A 112 0.69 -9.32 -15.65
CA CYS A 112 -0.47 -8.97 -14.82
C CYS A 112 -0.85 -10.18 -13.95
N PRO A 113 -0.98 -10.02 -12.62
CA PRO A 113 -1.46 -11.09 -11.76
C PRO A 113 -2.84 -11.59 -12.23
N GLY A 114 -3.02 -12.90 -12.30
CA GLY A 114 -4.32 -13.52 -12.57
C GLY A 114 -5.28 -13.33 -11.41
N ALA A 115 -5.85 -12.13 -11.26
CA ALA A 115 -6.82 -11.80 -10.23
C ALA A 115 -8.20 -11.60 -10.85
N ALA A 116 -9.17 -12.37 -10.38
CA ALA A 116 -10.58 -12.20 -10.70
C ALA A 116 -11.37 -11.93 -9.42
N ASN A 117 -12.46 -11.20 -9.54
CA ASN A 117 -13.40 -10.95 -8.45
C ASN A 117 -14.84 -10.99 -8.98
N VAL A 118 -15.80 -10.81 -8.08
CA VAL A 118 -17.25 -10.80 -8.35
C VAL A 118 -17.73 -9.77 -9.38
N CYS A 119 -16.88 -8.81 -9.74
CA CYS A 119 -17.13 -7.78 -10.74
C CYS A 119 -16.49 -8.09 -12.09
N SER A 120 -15.59 -9.08 -12.19
CA SER A 120 -14.84 -9.39 -13.42
C SER A 120 -15.71 -9.86 -14.57
N GLN A 121 -16.89 -10.45 -14.30
CA GLN A 121 -17.81 -10.93 -15.32
C GLN A 121 -19.04 -10.01 -15.41
N ARG A 122 -19.31 -9.49 -16.61
CA ARG A 122 -20.47 -8.63 -16.91
C ARG A 122 -20.67 -7.47 -15.92
N ASN A 123 -19.59 -6.80 -15.50
CA ASN A 123 -19.60 -5.75 -14.45
C ASN A 123 -20.32 -6.19 -13.17
N GLY A 124 -20.21 -7.48 -12.82
CA GLY A 124 -21.02 -8.08 -11.78
C GLY A 124 -22.51 -7.78 -11.94
N ASN A 125 -23.10 -7.98 -13.12
CA ASN A 125 -24.52 -7.69 -13.40
C ASN A 125 -25.05 -6.34 -12.86
N CYS A 126 -24.18 -5.37 -12.59
CA CYS A 126 -24.59 -4.01 -12.26
C CYS A 126 -25.11 -3.34 -13.52
N ASN A 127 -26.04 -2.40 -13.38
CA ASN A 127 -26.62 -1.72 -14.53
C ASN A 127 -25.57 -0.88 -15.27
N ALA A 128 -25.87 -0.54 -16.53
CA ALA A 128 -25.06 0.40 -17.28
C ALA A 128 -24.97 1.75 -16.53
N GLY A 129 -23.76 2.26 -16.31
CA GLY A 129 -23.50 3.48 -15.54
C GLY A 129 -23.26 3.26 -14.04
N GLN A 130 -23.41 2.04 -13.52
CA GLN A 130 -23.08 1.69 -12.14
C GLN A 130 -21.66 1.14 -12.02
N LEU A 131 -20.98 1.50 -10.93
CA LEU A 131 -19.75 0.88 -10.47
C LEU A 131 -20.07 -0.40 -9.71
N CYS A 132 -19.38 -1.49 -10.07
CA CYS A 132 -19.36 -2.72 -9.29
C CYS A 132 -18.21 -2.70 -8.29
N LEU A 133 -18.52 -2.77 -7.00
CA LEU A 133 -17.52 -2.74 -5.93
C LEU A 133 -17.63 -4.01 -5.08
N PRO A 134 -16.60 -4.87 -5.02
CA PRO A 134 -16.52 -5.97 -4.05
C PRO A 134 -16.73 -5.46 -2.63
N ASN A 135 -17.59 -6.13 -1.86
CA ASN A 135 -18.04 -5.65 -0.55
C ASN A 135 -17.27 -6.26 0.63
N GLY A 136 -16.31 -7.17 0.39
CA GLY A 136 -15.52 -7.82 1.44
C GLY A 136 -16.14 -9.10 2.02
N SER A 137 -17.41 -9.40 1.74
CA SER A 137 -18.11 -10.62 2.17
C SER A 137 -18.29 -11.66 1.04
N GLY A 138 -17.43 -11.58 0.02
CA GLY A 138 -17.54 -12.42 -1.19
C GLY A 138 -18.65 -11.99 -2.15
N GLY A 139 -19.32 -10.86 -1.89
CA GLY A 139 -20.33 -10.25 -2.76
C GLY A 139 -19.87 -8.91 -3.34
N ARG A 140 -20.83 -8.17 -3.91
CA ARG A 140 -20.62 -6.86 -4.53
C ARG A 140 -21.76 -5.90 -4.19
N SER A 141 -21.45 -4.62 -4.31
CA SER A 141 -22.40 -3.51 -4.29
C SER A 141 -22.39 -2.82 -5.65
N CYS A 142 -23.58 -2.51 -6.20
CA CYS A 142 -23.74 -1.74 -7.44
C CYS A 142 -24.11 -0.30 -7.08
N LEU A 143 -23.18 0.63 -7.27
CA LEU A 143 -23.35 2.02 -6.86
C LEU A 143 -23.33 2.96 -8.07
N ASN A 144 -24.16 3.99 -8.04
CA ASN A 144 -24.02 5.11 -8.96
C ASN A 144 -22.86 5.99 -8.48
N GLY A 145 -22.13 6.62 -9.41
CA GLY A 145 -21.27 7.74 -9.04
C GLY A 145 -22.12 8.87 -8.45
N ASP A 146 -21.56 9.63 -7.50
CA ASP A 146 -22.28 10.77 -6.91
C ASP A 146 -22.66 11.78 -7.99
N ALA A 147 -23.97 11.94 -8.24
CA ALA A 147 -24.50 12.92 -9.17
C ALA A 147 -24.36 14.37 -8.68
N ASN A 148 -23.93 14.56 -7.43
CA ASN A 148 -23.81 15.85 -6.75
C ASN A 148 -22.37 16.41 -6.74
N TYR A 149 -21.40 15.74 -7.36
CA TYR A 149 -20.06 16.28 -7.53
C TYR A 149 -20.05 17.20 -8.76
N LEU A 150 -20.52 18.44 -8.58
CA LEU A 150 -20.30 19.50 -9.57
C LEU A 150 -18.81 19.90 -9.54
N PRO A 151 -18.15 20.03 -10.72
CA PRO A 151 -16.76 20.48 -10.81
C PRO A 151 -16.56 21.92 -10.34
#